data_AF-A0A2N1RYD4-F1
#
_entry.id   AF-A0A2N1RYD4-F1
#
_cell.length_a   1.000
_cell.length_b   1.000
_cell.length_c   1.000
_cell.angle_alpha   90.00
_cell.angle_beta   90.00
_cell.angle_gamma   90.00
#
_symmetry.space_group_name_H-M   'P 1'
#
loop_
_entity.id
_entity.type
_entity.pdbx_description
1 polymer ?
#
loop_
_entity_poly.entity_id
_entity_poly.type
_entity_poly.pdbx_seq_one_letter_code
_entity_poly.pdbx_strand_id
1 'polypeptide(L)'
;MKFIKKYKWIILMIFLICGFILFIWLYYHKFICYSQGYQVTSGVFGDYMGGVLGSTFAFLSFMALLYTIHLQHKELISAREEANEQKKLVSNQIEIMNIQNFETTFFNMLNQISNIINLYDFNSQSGASYFTNNLKNLWRDYDKVKRFEIHDVDKYLDANKKYLYDFRNFVLHISNIVRLIHNSKFEVLRLEMYYDILNGYLSHLQKFYIEVCRNSESFKHIKQYLEFVDRSRKIWEEGCKQEIEKDTVKITSG
;
A
#
# COMPACT_ATOMS: atom_id res chain seq x y z
N MET A 1 51.41 -9.39 -8.66
CA MET A 1 51.04 -10.61 -7.90
C MET A 1 49.54 -10.99 -7.97
N LYS A 2 48.58 -10.05 -8.18
CA LYS A 2 47.14 -10.37 -8.37
C LYS A 2 46.80 -11.03 -9.71
N PHE A 3 47.58 -10.77 -10.76
CA PHE A 3 47.41 -11.33 -12.11
C PHE A 3 47.58 -12.86 -12.14
N ILE A 4 48.60 -13.38 -11.44
CA ILE A 4 48.94 -14.81 -11.42
C ILE A 4 47.85 -15.65 -10.74
N LYS A 5 47.11 -15.11 -9.76
CA LYS A 5 46.02 -15.84 -9.08
C LYS A 5 44.80 -16.07 -9.99
N LYS A 6 44.46 -15.10 -10.84
CA LYS A 6 43.28 -15.17 -11.72
C LYS A 6 43.45 -16.20 -12.84
N TYR A 7 44.67 -16.33 -13.37
CA TYR A 7 44.98 -17.26 -14.48
C TYR A 7 45.70 -18.53 -14.04
N LYS A 8 45.86 -18.76 -12.72
CA LYS A 8 46.59 -19.91 -12.17
C LYS A 8 46.11 -21.24 -12.74
N TRP A 9 44.79 -21.42 -12.84
CA TRP A 9 44.18 -22.63 -13.38
C TRP A 9 44.41 -22.79 -14.88
N ILE A 10 44.40 -21.69 -15.65
CA ILE A 10 44.66 -21.71 -17.10
C ILE A 10 46.13 -22.02 -17.38
N ILE A 11 47.06 -21.41 -16.63
CA ILE A 11 48.51 -21.69 -16.75
C ILE A 11 48.81 -23.14 -16.38
N LEU A 12 48.15 -23.68 -15.36
CA LEU A 12 48.30 -25.08 -14.93
C LEU A 12 47.77 -26.07 -15.99
N MET A 13 46.64 -25.74 -16.63
CA MET A 13 46.08 -26.51 -17.76
C MET A 13 47.03 -26.53 -18.96
N ILE A 14 47.57 -25.37 -19.35
CA ILE A 14 48.53 -25.25 -20.46
C ILE A 14 49.81 -26.06 -20.17
N PHE A 15 50.32 -25.98 -18.94
CA PHE A 15 51.51 -26.74 -18.55
C PHE A 15 51.27 -28.26 -18.58
N LEU A 16 50.11 -28.72 -18.13
CA LEU A 16 49.71 -30.13 -18.23
C LEU A 16 49.57 -30.58 -19.69
N ILE A 17 48.99 -29.76 -20.56
CA ILE A 17 48.85 -30.05 -22.00
C ILE A 17 50.24 -30.12 -22.66
N CYS A 18 51.10 -29.14 -22.43
CA CYS A 18 52.47 -29.14 -22.96
C CYS A 18 53.29 -30.34 -22.45
N GLY A 19 53.16 -30.68 -21.16
CA GLY A 19 53.81 -31.85 -20.57
C GLY A 19 53.32 -33.16 -21.17
N PHE A 20 52.01 -33.28 -21.44
CA PHE A 20 51.43 -34.46 -22.08
C PHE A 20 51.87 -34.60 -23.54
N ILE A 21 51.94 -33.50 -24.30
CA ILE A 21 52.48 -33.47 -25.67
C ILE A 21 53.96 -33.88 -25.68
N LEU A 22 54.76 -33.37 -24.74
CA LEU A 22 56.18 -33.67 -24.63
C LEU A 22 56.42 -35.12 -24.19
N PHE A 23 55.57 -35.66 -23.33
CA PHE A 23 55.56 -37.08 -22.94
C PHE A 23 55.24 -38.00 -24.12
N ILE A 24 54.22 -37.66 -24.92
CA ILE A 24 53.89 -38.37 -26.16
C ILE A 24 55.10 -38.32 -27.12
N TRP A 25 55.69 -37.15 -27.32
CA TRP A 25 56.84 -36.96 -28.22
C TRP A 25 58.07 -37.79 -27.81
N LEU A 26 58.44 -37.77 -26.51
CA LEU A 26 59.55 -38.57 -25.98
C LEU A 26 59.28 -40.08 -26.09
N TYR A 27 58.03 -40.51 -25.87
CA TYR A 27 57.63 -41.91 -26.00
C TYR A 27 57.70 -42.39 -27.45
N TYR A 28 57.24 -41.58 -28.42
CA TYR A 28 57.40 -41.86 -29.86
C TYR A 28 58.88 -41.98 -30.27
N HIS A 29 59.75 -41.09 -29.78
CA HIS A 29 61.18 -41.14 -30.10
C HIS A 29 61.87 -42.38 -29.50
N LYS A 30 61.44 -42.83 -28.31
CA LYS A 30 61.96 -44.05 -27.66
C LYS A 30 61.43 -45.33 -28.32
N PHE A 31 60.21 -45.30 -28.87
CA PHE A 31 59.59 -46.40 -29.60
C PHE A 31 60.26 -46.66 -30.96
N ILE A 32 60.61 -45.60 -31.71
CA ILE A 32 61.31 -45.71 -33.00
C ILE A 32 62.73 -46.31 -32.83
N CYS A 33 63.43 -46.01 -31.74
CA CYS A 33 64.76 -46.55 -31.47
C CYS A 33 64.80 -48.05 -31.07
N TYR A 34 63.69 -48.63 -30.58
CA TYR A 34 63.64 -50.02 -30.09
C TYR A 34 63.14 -51.03 -31.14
N SER A 35 62.60 -50.57 -32.28
CA SER A 35 61.94 -51.40 -33.28
C SER A 35 62.87 -51.88 -34.41
N GLN A 36 64.03 -52.47 -34.08
CA GLN A 36 64.74 -53.32 -35.03
C GLN A 36 64.24 -54.77 -34.88
N GLY A 37 63.14 -55.13 -35.57
CA GLY A 37 62.78 -56.54 -35.78
C GLY A 37 61.31 -56.92 -35.79
N TYR A 38 60.37 -56.09 -35.30
CA TYR A 38 58.94 -56.37 -35.37
C TYR A 38 58.16 -55.11 -35.78
N GLN A 39 57.54 -55.14 -36.96
CA GLN A 39 56.69 -54.07 -37.47
C GLN A 39 55.33 -54.07 -36.76
N VAL A 40 55.31 -53.69 -35.48
CA VAL A 40 54.07 -53.19 -34.88
C VAL A 40 53.93 -51.75 -35.37
N THR A 41 53.05 -51.54 -36.35
CA THR A 41 52.78 -50.21 -36.91
C THR A 41 52.32 -49.28 -35.79
N SER A 42 53.10 -48.23 -35.51
CA SER A 42 52.81 -47.19 -34.52
C SER A 42 51.39 -46.61 -34.62
N GLY A 43 50.77 -46.67 -35.80
CA GLY A 43 49.36 -46.35 -36.03
C GLY A 43 48.39 -47.19 -35.19
N VAL A 44 48.58 -48.51 -35.08
CA VAL A 44 47.64 -49.39 -34.35
C VAL A 44 47.63 -49.12 -32.85
N PHE A 45 48.80 -48.79 -32.27
CA PHE A 45 48.88 -48.37 -30.87
C PHE A 45 48.25 -46.99 -30.65
N GLY A 46 48.51 -46.05 -31.57
CA GLY A 46 47.87 -44.74 -31.57
C GLY A 46 46.34 -44.82 -31.69
N ASP A 47 45.84 -45.70 -32.55
CA ASP A 47 44.41 -45.96 -32.74
C ASP A 47 43.77 -46.57 -31.49
N TYR A 48 44.46 -47.51 -30.82
CA TYR A 48 43.99 -48.08 -29.54
C TYR A 48 43.95 -47.04 -28.42
N MET A 49 45.06 -46.31 -28.21
CA MET A 49 45.14 -45.27 -27.18
C MET A 49 44.15 -44.12 -27.45
N GLY A 50 44.01 -43.71 -28.71
CA GLY A 50 43.05 -42.71 -29.17
C GLY A 50 41.61 -43.17 -28.97
N GLY A 51 41.30 -44.45 -29.25
CA GLY A 51 39.99 -45.04 -29.01
C GLY A 51 39.63 -45.11 -27.52
N VAL A 52 40.55 -45.56 -26.67
CA VAL A 52 40.35 -45.65 -25.21
C VAL A 52 40.19 -44.26 -24.59
N LEU A 53 41.09 -43.32 -24.93
CA LEU A 53 41.02 -41.95 -24.41
C LEU A 53 39.78 -41.21 -24.95
N GLY A 54 39.50 -41.31 -26.25
CA GLY A 54 38.33 -40.70 -26.88
C GLY A 54 37.03 -41.18 -26.25
N SER A 55 36.90 -42.49 -26.01
CA SER A 55 35.73 -43.08 -25.35
C SER A 55 35.62 -42.65 -23.88
N THR A 56 36.75 -42.58 -23.16
CA THR A 56 36.78 -42.14 -21.76
C THR A 56 36.40 -40.66 -21.63
N PHE A 57 36.93 -39.79 -22.49
CA PHE A 57 36.58 -38.37 -22.50
C PHE A 57 35.14 -38.13 -22.94
N ALA A 58 34.62 -38.89 -23.90
CA ALA A 58 33.21 -38.83 -24.28
C ALA A 58 32.30 -39.18 -23.10
N PHE A 59 32.63 -40.24 -22.36
CA PHE A 59 31.90 -40.63 -21.16
C PHE A 59 31.96 -39.56 -20.06
N LEU A 60 33.16 -39.00 -19.78
CA LEU A 60 33.33 -37.92 -18.81
C LEU A 60 32.57 -36.64 -19.22
N SER A 61 32.57 -36.31 -20.51
CA SER A 61 31.81 -35.16 -21.04
C SER A 61 30.31 -35.35 -20.86
N PHE A 62 29.82 -36.56 -21.12
CA PHE A 62 28.42 -36.93 -20.86
C PHE A 62 28.08 -36.85 -19.37
N MET A 63 28.95 -37.36 -18.49
CA MET A 63 28.77 -37.25 -17.04
C MET A 63 28.78 -35.79 -16.54
N ALA A 64 29.68 -34.97 -17.07
CA ALA A 64 29.71 -33.54 -16.77
C ALA A 64 28.41 -32.84 -17.20
N LEU A 65 27.90 -33.16 -18.40
CA LEU A 65 26.61 -32.65 -18.88
C LEU A 65 25.45 -33.07 -17.99
N LEU A 66 25.38 -34.34 -17.58
CA LEU A 66 24.35 -34.83 -16.65
C LEU A 66 24.43 -34.11 -15.30
N TYR A 67 25.64 -33.88 -14.79
CA TYR A 67 25.85 -33.11 -13.57
C TYR A 67 25.38 -31.65 -13.71
N THR A 68 25.67 -31.00 -14.84
CA THR A 68 25.17 -29.65 -15.12
C THR A 68 23.65 -29.62 -15.18
N ILE A 69 23.00 -30.58 -15.86
CA ILE A 69 21.53 -30.69 -15.91
C ILE A 69 20.96 -30.89 -14.51
N HIS A 70 21.60 -31.72 -13.68
CA HIS A 70 21.18 -31.93 -12.30
C HIS A 70 21.25 -30.62 -11.47
N LEU A 71 22.33 -29.86 -11.61
CA LEU A 71 22.49 -28.57 -10.94
C LEU A 71 21.44 -27.55 -11.43
N GLN A 72 21.25 -27.44 -12.75
CA GLN A 72 20.25 -26.56 -13.37
C GLN A 72 18.83 -26.90 -12.89
N HIS A 73 18.50 -28.19 -12.76
CA HIS A 73 17.21 -28.62 -12.23
C HIS A 73 17.01 -28.17 -10.78
N LYS A 74 18.04 -28.30 -9.94
CA LYS A 74 18.00 -27.83 -8.55
C LYS A 74 17.84 -26.31 -8.46
N GLU A 75 18.57 -25.55 -9.27
CA GLU A 75 18.43 -24.09 -9.35
C GLU A 75 17.03 -23.66 -9.80
N LEU A 76 16.44 -24.35 -10.79
CA LEU A 76 15.07 -24.09 -11.24
C LEU A 76 14.02 -24.31 -10.16
N ILE A 77 14.18 -25.36 -9.34
CA ILE A 77 13.28 -25.61 -8.19
C ILE A 77 13.41 -24.47 -7.18
N SER A 78 14.63 -24.11 -6.79
CA SER A 78 14.89 -23.01 -5.84
C SER A 78 14.30 -21.69 -6.36
N ALA A 79 14.54 -21.34 -7.63
CA ALA A 79 14.01 -20.13 -8.25
C ALA A 79 12.49 -20.12 -8.29
N ARG A 80 11.85 -21.28 -8.48
CA ARG A 80 10.38 -21.39 -8.46
C ARG A 80 9.81 -21.21 -7.05
N GLU A 81 10.47 -21.75 -6.04
CA GLU A 81 10.10 -21.57 -4.63
C GLU A 81 10.20 -20.08 -4.24
N GLU A 82 11.33 -19.44 -4.53
CA GLU A 82 11.54 -18.01 -4.30
C GLU A 82 10.49 -17.15 -5.03
N ALA A 83 10.18 -17.46 -6.29
CA ALA A 83 9.16 -16.73 -7.04
C ALA A 83 7.77 -16.87 -6.43
N ASN A 84 7.42 -18.01 -5.83
CA ASN A 84 6.16 -18.20 -5.14
C ASN A 84 6.09 -17.41 -3.83
N GLU A 85 7.18 -17.38 -3.07
CA GLU A 85 7.29 -16.55 -1.86
C GLU A 85 7.20 -15.06 -2.19
N GLN A 86 7.89 -14.61 -3.23
CA GLN A 86 7.82 -13.23 -3.73
C GLN A 86 6.39 -12.85 -4.13
N LYS A 87 5.65 -13.73 -4.80
CA LYS A 87 4.23 -13.46 -5.13
C LYS A 87 3.39 -13.20 -3.88
N LYS A 88 3.60 -13.95 -2.81
CA LYS A 88 2.90 -13.77 -1.52
C LYS A 88 3.30 -12.45 -0.84
N LEU A 89 4.58 -12.10 -0.88
CA LEU A 89 5.06 -10.82 -0.35
C LEU A 89 4.45 -9.64 -1.11
N VAL A 90 4.43 -9.71 -2.44
CA VAL A 90 3.83 -8.70 -3.30
C VAL A 90 2.32 -8.58 -3.05
N SER A 91 1.61 -9.69 -2.88
CA SER A 91 0.17 -9.62 -2.56
C SER A 91 -0.10 -8.92 -1.24
N ASN A 92 0.69 -9.23 -0.20
CA ASN A 92 0.58 -8.56 1.10
C ASN A 92 0.93 -7.07 0.99
N GLN A 93 1.95 -6.73 0.19
CA GLN A 93 2.34 -5.35 -0.04
C GLN A 93 1.24 -4.54 -0.75
N ILE A 94 0.55 -5.14 -1.73
CA ILE A 94 -0.59 -4.50 -2.40
C ILE A 94 -1.71 -4.21 -1.40
N GLU A 95 -2.01 -5.15 -0.50
CA GLU A 95 -3.02 -4.95 0.54
C GLU A 95 -2.65 -3.79 1.49
N ILE A 96 -1.41 -3.78 1.99
CA ILE A 96 -0.88 -2.70 2.84
C ILE A 96 -0.96 -1.35 2.10
N MET A 97 -0.54 -1.32 0.83
CA MET A 97 -0.57 -0.10 0.02
C MET A 97 -2.00 0.40 -0.20
N ASN A 98 -2.97 -0.49 -0.41
CA ASN A 98 -4.38 -0.10 -0.54
C ASN A 98 -4.91 0.53 0.75
N ILE A 99 -4.54 -0.01 1.91
CA ILE A 99 -4.87 0.57 3.21
C ILE A 99 -4.23 1.96 3.35
N GLN A 100 -2.93 2.09 3.05
CA GLN A 100 -2.22 3.37 3.14
C GLN A 100 -2.80 4.43 2.19
N ASN A 101 -3.16 4.04 0.96
CA ASN A 101 -3.79 4.94 -0.01
C ASN A 101 -5.16 5.41 0.48
N PHE A 102 -5.95 4.51 1.07
CA PHE A 102 -7.21 4.87 1.70
C PHE A 102 -6.97 5.86 2.86
N GLU A 103 -6.09 5.53 3.80
CA GLU A 103 -5.83 6.35 4.99
C GLU A 103 -5.32 7.74 4.62
N THR A 104 -4.38 7.81 3.66
CA THR A 104 -3.90 9.07 3.12
C THR A 104 -5.05 9.89 2.55
N THR A 105 -5.92 9.29 1.74
CA THR A 105 -7.08 9.97 1.16
C THR A 105 -8.06 10.43 2.25
N PHE A 106 -8.36 9.56 3.21
CA PHE A 106 -9.26 9.84 4.33
C PHE A 106 -8.76 11.01 5.18
N PHE A 107 -7.52 10.97 5.65
CA PHE A 107 -6.95 12.03 6.49
C PHE A 107 -6.76 13.33 5.70
N ASN A 108 -6.42 13.26 4.41
CA ASN A 108 -6.42 14.44 3.55
C ASN A 108 -7.81 15.09 3.49
N MET A 109 -8.86 14.32 3.24
CA MET A 109 -10.23 14.84 3.24
C MET A 109 -10.64 15.37 4.61
N LEU A 110 -10.26 14.71 5.71
CA LEU A 110 -10.51 15.17 7.06
C LEU A 110 -9.87 16.55 7.32
N ASN A 111 -8.61 16.71 6.94
CA ASN A 111 -7.89 17.99 7.07
C ASN A 111 -8.50 19.11 6.19
N GLN A 112 -9.07 18.77 5.03
CA GLN A 112 -9.75 19.74 4.16
C GLN A 112 -11.04 20.32 4.79
N ILE A 113 -11.63 19.68 5.81
CA ILE A 113 -12.80 20.23 6.52
C ILE A 113 -12.49 21.63 7.06
N SER A 114 -11.32 21.79 7.69
CA SER A 114 -10.91 23.09 8.25
C SER A 114 -10.74 24.15 7.16
N ASN A 115 -10.22 23.76 5.99
CA ASN A 115 -10.10 24.66 4.85
C ASN A 115 -11.46 25.10 4.32
N ILE A 116 -12.40 24.17 4.16
CA ILE A 116 -13.78 24.48 3.73
C ILE A 116 -14.43 25.46 4.71
N ILE A 117 -14.27 25.23 6.03
CA ILE A 117 -14.78 26.14 7.05
C ILE A 117 -14.17 27.54 6.95
N ASN A 118 -12.86 27.61 6.69
CA ASN A 118 -12.16 28.90 6.57
C ASN A 118 -12.51 29.68 5.30
N LEU A 119 -13.03 29.02 4.25
CA LEU A 119 -13.50 29.68 3.03
C LEU A 119 -14.84 30.42 3.19
N TYR A 120 -15.53 30.27 4.33
CA TYR A 120 -16.78 30.99 4.62
C TYR A 120 -16.54 32.37 5.26
N ASP A 121 -15.45 33.05 4.92
CA ASP A 121 -15.14 34.36 5.51
C ASP A 121 -16.18 35.43 5.13
N PHE A 122 -16.54 36.28 6.10
CA PHE A 122 -17.53 37.34 5.89
C PHE A 122 -17.25 38.53 6.80
N ASN A 123 -17.25 39.75 6.23
CA ASN A 123 -17.13 41.03 6.94
C ASN A 123 -16.08 41.04 8.07
N SER A 124 -14.82 40.77 7.72
CA SER A 124 -13.66 40.79 8.62
C SER A 124 -13.65 39.73 9.73
N GLN A 125 -14.60 38.79 9.75
CA GLN A 125 -14.55 37.62 10.62
C GLN A 125 -13.80 36.48 9.92
N SER A 126 -12.99 35.73 10.69
CA SER A 126 -12.43 34.47 10.18
C SER A 126 -13.57 33.50 9.83
N GLY A 127 -13.40 32.73 8.74
CA GLY A 127 -14.42 31.76 8.30
C GLY A 127 -14.84 30.80 9.41
N ALA A 128 -13.90 30.32 10.24
CA ALA A 128 -14.21 29.50 11.42
C ALA A 128 -15.13 30.20 12.44
N SER A 129 -14.91 31.48 12.72
CA SER A 129 -15.76 32.25 13.65
C SER A 129 -17.15 32.48 13.04
N TYR A 130 -17.20 32.88 11.76
CA TYR A 130 -18.44 33.09 11.04
C TYR A 130 -19.28 31.80 10.99
N PHE A 131 -18.66 30.68 10.62
CA PHE A 131 -19.28 29.36 10.59
C PHE A 131 -19.85 28.99 11.97
N THR A 132 -19.01 29.06 13.01
CA THR A 132 -19.42 28.71 14.39
C THR A 132 -20.57 29.58 14.89
N ASN A 133 -20.52 30.89 14.64
CA ASN A 133 -21.57 31.82 15.08
C ASN A 133 -22.92 31.54 14.39
N ASN A 134 -22.90 31.21 13.10
CA ASN A 134 -24.11 30.83 12.39
C ASN A 134 -24.70 29.50 12.91
N LEU A 135 -23.85 28.51 13.22
CA LEU A 135 -24.33 27.27 13.84
C LEU A 135 -24.92 27.50 15.24
N LYS A 136 -24.33 28.41 16.04
CA LYS A 136 -24.90 28.82 17.34
C LYS A 136 -26.27 29.49 17.17
N ASN A 137 -26.42 30.37 16.18
CA ASN A 137 -27.70 31.02 15.89
C ASN A 137 -28.76 30.00 15.45
N LEU A 138 -28.39 29.07 14.57
CA LEU A 138 -29.26 27.96 14.17
C LEU A 138 -29.72 27.15 15.40
N TRP A 139 -28.80 26.81 16.31
CA TRP A 139 -29.14 26.10 17.53
C TRP A 139 -30.08 26.91 18.43
N ARG A 140 -29.85 28.22 18.59
CA ARG A 140 -30.73 29.09 19.41
C ARG A 140 -32.14 29.15 18.83
N ASP A 141 -32.27 29.23 17.52
CA ASP A 141 -33.57 29.24 16.87
C ASP A 141 -34.26 27.88 16.98
N TYR A 142 -33.51 26.78 16.86
CA TYR A 142 -34.00 25.43 17.13
C TYR A 142 -34.49 25.26 18.57
N ASP A 143 -33.71 25.68 19.58
CA ASP A 143 -34.08 25.57 20.99
C ASP A 143 -35.33 26.40 21.32
N LYS A 144 -35.45 27.61 20.75
CA LYS A 144 -36.67 28.41 20.85
C LYS A 144 -37.87 27.65 20.29
N VAL A 145 -37.80 27.19 19.05
CA VAL A 145 -38.92 26.50 18.38
C VAL A 145 -39.33 25.22 19.13
N LYS A 146 -38.35 24.44 19.61
CA LYS A 146 -38.58 23.22 20.40
C LYS A 146 -39.31 23.52 21.72
N ARG A 147 -39.03 24.66 22.36
CA ARG A 147 -39.74 25.09 23.59
C ARG A 147 -41.18 25.55 23.35
N PHE A 148 -41.53 25.96 22.13
CA PHE A 148 -42.88 26.42 21.76
C PHE A 148 -43.77 25.30 21.18
N GLU A 149 -43.36 24.02 21.27
CA GLU A 149 -44.13 22.84 20.82
C GLU A 149 -44.63 22.92 19.36
N ILE A 150 -43.91 23.62 18.47
CA ILE A 150 -44.25 23.60 17.05
C ILE A 150 -43.95 22.19 16.51
N HIS A 151 -45.01 21.49 16.11
CA HIS A 151 -45.03 20.04 15.91
C HIS A 151 -44.18 19.50 14.73
N ASP A 152 -43.40 20.36 14.05
CA ASP A 152 -42.56 19.97 12.92
C ASP A 152 -41.37 20.93 12.76
N VAL A 153 -40.32 20.70 13.58
CA VAL A 153 -39.10 21.52 13.57
C VAL A 153 -38.37 21.42 12.23
N ASP A 154 -38.49 20.29 11.54
CA ASP A 154 -37.92 20.07 10.22
C ASP A 154 -38.58 20.99 9.18
N LYS A 155 -39.90 21.17 9.24
CA LYS A 155 -40.64 22.12 8.39
C LYS A 155 -40.25 23.59 8.62
N TYR A 156 -39.94 23.98 9.86
CA TYR A 156 -39.45 25.33 10.18
C TYR A 156 -38.05 25.57 9.60
N LEU A 157 -37.17 24.57 9.72
CA LEU A 157 -35.80 24.63 9.18
C LEU A 157 -35.79 24.62 7.64
N ASP A 158 -36.69 23.86 7.00
CA ASP A 158 -36.87 23.87 5.54
C ASP A 158 -37.52 25.17 5.03
N ALA A 159 -38.32 25.86 5.85
CA ALA A 159 -38.82 27.19 5.52
C ALA A 159 -37.73 28.27 5.65
N ASN A 160 -36.75 28.07 6.53
CA ASN A 160 -35.61 28.95 6.77
C ASN A 160 -34.31 28.45 6.08
N LYS A 161 -34.46 28.07 4.81
CA LYS A 161 -33.44 27.49 3.91
C LYS A 161 -32.06 28.16 3.88
N LYS A 162 -31.95 29.42 4.33
CA LYS A 162 -30.69 30.17 4.36
C LYS A 162 -29.57 29.39 5.05
N TYR A 163 -29.83 28.83 6.23
CA TYR A 163 -28.84 28.08 7.00
C TYR A 163 -28.39 26.78 6.32
N LEU A 164 -29.24 26.17 5.49
CA LEU A 164 -28.96 24.90 4.81
C LEU A 164 -28.06 25.07 3.59
N TYR A 165 -28.13 26.21 2.91
CA TYR A 165 -27.34 26.46 1.71
C TYR A 165 -25.98 27.09 2.00
N ASP A 166 -25.90 27.96 3.01
CA ASP A 166 -24.66 28.70 3.34
C ASP A 166 -23.47 27.76 3.57
N PHE A 167 -23.72 26.59 4.19
CA PHE A 167 -22.68 25.59 4.46
C PHE A 167 -22.91 24.24 3.77
N ARG A 168 -23.62 24.24 2.63
CA ARG A 168 -23.88 23.03 1.84
C ARG A 168 -22.61 22.26 1.49
N ASN A 169 -21.55 22.96 1.11
CA ASN A 169 -20.28 22.34 0.71
C ASN A 169 -19.64 21.55 1.87
N PHE A 170 -19.76 22.05 3.11
CA PHE A 170 -19.31 21.33 4.30
C PHE A 170 -20.05 19.99 4.43
N VAL A 171 -21.38 19.98 4.39
CA VAL A 171 -22.19 18.75 4.55
C VAL A 171 -21.89 17.76 3.42
N LEU A 172 -21.78 18.24 2.18
CA LEU A 172 -21.41 17.40 1.04
C LEU A 172 -20.04 16.78 1.22
N HIS A 173 -19.06 17.55 1.71
CA HIS A 173 -17.73 17.04 1.95
C HIS A 173 -17.72 15.94 3.02
N ILE A 174 -18.45 16.14 4.12
CA ILE A 174 -18.66 15.10 5.14
C ILE A 174 -19.30 13.85 4.53
N SER A 175 -20.34 14.01 3.71
CA SER A 175 -20.98 12.87 3.04
C SER A 175 -20.04 12.13 2.08
N ASN A 176 -19.11 12.83 1.45
CA ASN A 176 -18.10 12.22 0.60
C ASN A 176 -17.08 11.42 1.43
N ILE A 177 -16.68 11.89 2.61
CA ILE A 177 -15.82 11.14 3.54
C ILE A 177 -16.54 9.87 3.99
N VAL A 178 -17.81 9.98 4.39
CA VAL A 178 -18.60 8.82 4.80
C VAL A 178 -18.77 7.82 3.65
N ARG A 179 -19.05 8.31 2.43
CA ARG A 179 -19.11 7.47 1.23
C ARG A 179 -17.77 6.78 0.96
N LEU A 180 -16.64 7.44 1.18
CA LEU A 180 -15.31 6.83 1.07
C LEU A 180 -15.14 5.69 2.08
N ILE A 181 -15.50 5.91 3.35
CA ILE A 181 -15.47 4.88 4.40
C ILE A 181 -16.38 3.72 4.01
N HIS A 182 -17.65 3.99 3.70
CA HIS A 182 -18.64 2.96 3.37
C HIS A 182 -18.25 2.09 2.17
N ASN A 183 -17.61 2.69 1.16
CA ASN A 183 -17.18 1.97 -0.03
C ASN A 183 -15.82 1.26 0.14
N SER A 184 -15.13 1.48 1.26
CA SER A 184 -13.92 0.72 1.57
C SER A 184 -14.34 -0.71 1.95
N LYS A 185 -13.80 -1.71 1.25
CA LYS A 185 -14.12 -3.13 1.45
C LYS A 185 -13.48 -3.70 2.74
N PHE A 186 -13.52 -2.91 3.81
CA PHE A 186 -12.93 -3.24 5.09
C PHE A 186 -13.88 -4.03 5.97
N GLU A 187 -13.30 -4.69 6.97
CA GLU A 187 -14.04 -5.31 8.07
C GLU A 187 -14.82 -4.27 8.90
N VAL A 188 -15.92 -4.70 9.51
CA VAL A 188 -16.84 -3.84 10.27
C VAL A 188 -16.12 -3.05 11.36
N LEU A 189 -15.24 -3.69 12.13
CA LEU A 189 -14.48 -3.04 13.20
C LEU A 189 -13.65 -1.86 12.71
N ARG A 190 -13.01 -2.02 11.54
CA ARG A 190 -12.19 -0.96 10.93
C ARG A 190 -13.05 0.17 10.38
N LEU A 191 -14.21 -0.15 9.78
CA LEU A 191 -15.18 0.87 9.35
C LEU A 191 -15.64 1.71 10.54
N GLU A 192 -15.99 1.08 11.66
CA GLU A 192 -16.40 1.75 12.89
C GLU A 192 -15.31 2.68 13.43
N MET A 193 -14.06 2.24 13.44
CA MET A 193 -12.93 3.07 13.84
C MET A 193 -12.85 4.37 13.03
N TYR A 194 -12.98 4.33 11.70
CA TYR A 194 -12.94 5.56 10.87
C TYR A 194 -14.18 6.45 11.07
N TYR A 195 -15.35 5.87 11.28
CA TYR A 195 -16.55 6.64 11.66
C TYR A 195 -16.36 7.35 13.00
N ASP A 196 -15.75 6.69 13.97
CA ASP A 196 -15.48 7.26 15.29
C ASP A 196 -14.42 8.37 15.21
N ILE A 197 -13.39 8.22 14.36
CA ILE A 197 -12.42 9.30 14.10
C ILE A 197 -13.12 10.52 13.49
N LEU A 198 -13.93 10.33 12.44
CA LEU A 198 -14.68 11.42 11.82
C LEU A 198 -15.63 12.08 12.83
N ASN A 199 -16.35 11.28 13.62
CA ASN A 199 -17.21 11.77 14.69
C ASN A 199 -16.42 12.54 15.75
N GLY A 200 -15.21 12.09 16.12
CA GLY A 200 -14.34 12.78 17.07
C GLY A 200 -13.84 14.13 16.55
N TYR A 201 -13.66 14.26 15.23
CA TYR A 201 -13.21 15.50 14.59
C TYR A 201 -14.26 16.61 14.59
N LEU A 202 -15.55 16.26 14.60
CA LEU A 202 -16.65 17.21 14.48
C LEU A 202 -17.11 17.76 15.84
N SER A 203 -17.33 19.07 15.92
CA SER A 203 -17.91 19.73 17.10
C SER A 203 -19.38 19.35 17.30
N HIS A 204 -19.90 19.56 18.51
CA HIS A 204 -21.32 19.30 18.79
C HIS A 204 -22.25 20.11 17.89
N LEU A 205 -21.92 21.39 17.65
CA LEU A 205 -22.67 22.26 16.75
C LEU A 205 -22.63 21.77 15.29
N GLN A 206 -21.49 21.28 14.83
CA GLN A 206 -21.35 20.71 13.48
C GLN A 206 -22.17 19.43 13.31
N LYS A 207 -22.16 18.55 14.31
CA LYS A 207 -22.98 17.34 14.33
C LYS A 207 -24.47 17.67 14.32
N PHE A 208 -24.88 18.64 15.14
CA PHE A 208 -26.25 19.16 15.13
C PHE A 208 -26.64 19.71 13.76
N TYR A 209 -25.77 20.48 13.10
CA TYR A 209 -26.03 20.98 11.76
C TYR A 209 -26.22 19.87 10.72
N ILE A 210 -25.35 18.85 10.75
CA ILE A 210 -25.46 17.68 9.86
C ILE A 210 -26.79 16.95 10.08
N GLU A 211 -27.21 16.80 11.34
CA GLU A 211 -28.48 16.19 11.72
C GLU A 211 -29.68 16.97 11.18
N VAL A 212 -29.65 18.30 11.27
CA VAL A 212 -30.65 19.18 10.66
C VAL A 212 -30.69 18.99 9.14
N CYS A 213 -29.53 18.97 8.49
CA CYS A 213 -29.45 18.74 7.05
C CYS A 213 -30.01 17.37 6.65
N ARG A 214 -29.76 16.32 7.43
CA ARG A 214 -30.27 14.97 7.16
C ARG A 214 -31.80 14.90 7.10
N ASN A 215 -32.47 15.64 7.96
CA ASN A 215 -33.93 15.62 8.04
C ASN A 215 -34.59 16.57 7.01
N SER A 216 -33.80 17.42 6.35
CA SER A 216 -34.27 18.28 5.25
C SER A 216 -34.42 17.50 3.93
N GLU A 217 -35.47 17.83 3.16
CA GLU A 217 -35.69 17.26 1.83
C GLU A 217 -34.54 17.63 0.86
N SER A 218 -33.86 18.75 1.09
CA SER A 218 -32.75 19.24 0.25
C SER A 218 -31.54 18.29 0.20
N PHE A 219 -31.37 17.44 1.21
CA PHE A 219 -30.24 16.51 1.32
C PHE A 219 -30.66 15.03 1.29
N LYS A 220 -31.89 14.73 0.90
CA LYS A 220 -32.43 13.36 0.83
C LYS A 220 -31.53 12.38 0.08
N HIS A 221 -30.88 12.83 -1.00
CA HIS A 221 -29.97 12.02 -1.82
C HIS A 221 -28.70 11.53 -1.11
N ILE A 222 -28.30 12.18 0.00
CA ILE A 222 -27.14 11.78 0.81
C ILE A 222 -27.52 11.31 2.22
N LYS A 223 -28.82 11.17 2.52
CA LYS A 223 -29.33 10.87 3.87
C LYS A 223 -28.61 9.69 4.54
N GLN A 224 -28.43 8.58 3.81
CA GLN A 224 -27.74 7.37 4.29
C GLN A 224 -26.30 7.64 4.77
N TYR A 225 -25.63 8.64 4.20
CA TYR A 225 -24.26 9.02 4.56
C TYR A 225 -24.19 10.00 5.73
N LEU A 226 -25.32 10.49 6.22
CA LEU A 226 -25.39 11.37 7.38
C LEU A 226 -25.78 10.61 8.66
N GLU A 227 -26.23 9.36 8.55
CA GLU A 227 -26.65 8.50 9.67
C GLU A 227 -25.51 8.12 10.63
N PHE A 228 -24.24 8.26 10.23
CA PHE A 228 -23.10 7.99 11.12
C PHE A 228 -23.09 8.87 12.37
N VAL A 229 -23.84 9.97 12.32
CA VAL A 229 -24.05 10.96 13.37
C VAL A 229 -25.10 10.45 14.40
N ASP A 230 -25.84 9.36 14.22
CA ASP A 230 -26.90 9.04 15.22
C ASP A 230 -26.42 8.47 16.58
N ARG A 231 -25.17 8.05 16.72
CA ARG A 231 -24.75 7.21 17.87
C ARG A 231 -24.89 7.88 19.25
N SER A 232 -25.14 9.20 19.34
CA SER A 232 -25.37 9.86 20.65
C SER A 232 -26.09 11.22 20.61
N ARG A 233 -27.25 11.32 19.96
CA ARG A 233 -28.04 12.58 19.85
C ARG A 233 -28.18 13.38 21.17
N LYS A 234 -28.45 12.70 22.30
CA LYS A 234 -28.55 13.35 23.62
C LYS A 234 -27.24 14.01 24.08
N ILE A 235 -26.10 13.36 23.84
CA ILE A 235 -24.78 13.84 24.27
C ILE A 235 -24.45 15.17 23.58
N TRP A 236 -24.89 15.36 22.34
CA TRP A 236 -24.57 16.58 21.60
C TRP A 236 -25.57 17.70 21.81
N GLU A 237 -26.85 17.39 22.07
CA GLU A 237 -27.80 18.41 22.51
C GLU A 237 -27.32 19.06 23.83
N GLU A 238 -26.84 18.25 24.77
CA GLU A 238 -26.23 18.73 26.02
C GLU A 238 -24.91 19.48 25.78
N GLY A 239 -24.04 18.96 24.91
CA GLY A 239 -22.80 19.63 24.52
C GLY A 239 -23.03 21.02 23.90
N CYS A 240 -24.02 21.16 23.01
CA CYS A 240 -24.36 22.46 22.41
C CYS A 240 -24.84 23.47 23.46
N LYS A 241 -25.66 23.03 24.42
CA LYS A 241 -26.13 23.88 25.54
C LYS A 241 -24.96 24.42 26.35
N GLN A 242 -24.06 23.53 26.78
CA GLN A 242 -22.89 23.90 27.58
C GLN A 242 -21.95 24.85 26.84
N GLU A 243 -21.75 24.65 25.53
CA GLU A 243 -20.89 25.50 24.71
C GLU A 243 -21.44 26.94 24.61
N ILE A 244 -22.77 27.09 24.51
CA ILE A 244 -23.43 28.39 24.38
C ILE A 244 -23.57 29.10 25.74
N GLU A 245 -23.79 28.37 26.83
CA GLU A 245 -23.82 28.93 28.18
C GLU A 245 -22.48 29.55 28.59
N LYS A 246 -21.34 28.89 28.27
CA LYS A 246 -20.00 29.39 28.57
C LYS A 246 -19.68 30.76 27.94
N ASP A 247 -20.18 31.01 26.73
CA ASP A 247 -19.99 32.30 26.06
C ASP A 247 -20.83 33.40 26.69
N THR A 248 -22.02 33.05 27.20
CA THR A 248 -22.93 34.00 27.83
C THR A 248 -22.34 34.52 29.15
N VAL A 249 -21.70 33.63 29.92
CA VAL A 249 -20.98 33.97 31.17
C VAL A 249 -19.80 34.90 30.91
N LYS A 250 -19.01 34.65 29.85
CA LYS A 250 -17.86 35.50 29.49
C LYS A 250 -18.24 36.93 29.13
N ILE A 251 -19.41 37.14 28.53
CA ILE A 251 -19.91 38.47 28.14
C ILE A 251 -20.43 39.25 29.36
N THR A 252 -20.92 38.56 30.39
CA THR A 252 -21.40 39.19 31.64
C THR A 252 -20.29 39.46 32.67
N SER A 253 -19.10 38.90 32.48
CA SER A 253 -17.96 38.99 33.41
C SER A 253 -16.81 39.88 32.91
N GLY A 254 -16.96 40.57 31.78
CA GLY A 254 -15.99 41.50 31.20
C GLY A 254 -16.63 42.85 30.92
#